data_AF-A0AAV0I6H0-F1
#
_entry.id   AF-A0AAV0I6H0-F1
#
_cell.length_a   1.000
_cell.length_b   1.000
_cell.length_c   1.000
_cell.angle_alpha   90.00
_cell.angle_beta   90.00
_cell.angle_gamma   90.00
#
_symmetry.space_group_name_H-M   'P 1'
#
loop_
_entity.id
_entity.type
_entity.pdbx_description
1 polymer ?
#
loop_
_entity_poly.entity_id
_entity_poly.type
_entity_poly.pdbx_seq_one_letter_code
_entity_poly.pdbx_strand_id
1 'polypeptide(L)'
;MAKGRYSRFPSRKSNSSTMIFTMLLMFTFAILILLALGILSIPSNSGDSRRAHDLSTILHNQVNSSAEEERKPEPWAEVISWEPRAFVYHNFLSKEECEYLISLAKPHMVKSTVVDSDTGKSRDSRVRTSSGTFLARGRDKVIRDIEKRIADFTFIPVGWKLVIDNGNWNNFDYSSESKYAEHGEGLQILHYEVGQKYEPHFDYFMDAYNTKNGGQRIATVLMYLSDVEEGGETVFPSAKGNYSAVPWWNELSECGKKGLSVKPKMGDALLFWSMKPDASLDPSSLHGGCAVIKGNKWSSTKWMRVNEYKGTV
;
A
#
# COMPACT_ATOMS: atom_id res chain seq x y z
N MET A 1 93.63 -23.36 38.97
CA MET A 1 93.10 -22.10 38.40
C MET A 1 91.97 -22.41 37.44
N ALA A 2 90.75 -21.96 37.70
CA ALA A 2 89.66 -21.98 36.72
C ALA A 2 88.66 -20.84 37.02
N LYS A 3 88.44 -19.97 36.03
CA LYS A 3 87.54 -18.80 36.06
C LYS A 3 86.09 -19.22 35.79
N GLY A 4 85.15 -18.81 36.64
CA GLY A 4 83.71 -18.95 36.42
C GLY A 4 83.13 -17.76 35.65
N ARG A 5 82.40 -18.05 34.55
CA ARG A 5 81.64 -17.09 33.73
C ARG A 5 80.37 -16.64 34.47
N TYR A 6 80.11 -15.34 34.52
CA TYR A 6 78.79 -14.78 34.86
C TYR A 6 77.95 -14.56 33.60
N SER A 7 76.75 -15.15 33.56
CA SER A 7 75.73 -14.95 32.54
C SER A 7 74.97 -13.65 32.76
N ARG A 8 74.87 -12.80 31.72
CA ARG A 8 73.97 -11.62 31.68
C ARG A 8 72.53 -12.07 31.46
N PHE A 9 71.61 -11.62 32.31
CA PHE A 9 70.16 -11.64 32.04
C PHE A 9 69.74 -10.38 31.25
N PRO A 10 68.89 -10.48 30.22
CA PRO A 10 68.43 -9.33 29.45
C PRO A 10 67.31 -8.57 30.17
N SER A 11 67.36 -7.22 30.11
CA SER A 11 66.28 -6.36 30.60
C SER A 11 65.09 -6.38 29.64
N ARG A 12 63.91 -6.69 30.18
CA ARG A 12 62.64 -6.75 29.42
C ARG A 12 62.10 -5.33 29.24
N LYS A 13 62.20 -4.77 28.03
CA LYS A 13 61.54 -3.50 27.67
C LYS A 13 60.03 -3.72 27.65
N SER A 14 59.30 -2.99 28.50
CA SER A 14 57.84 -2.93 28.49
C SER A 14 57.37 -2.13 27.28
N ASN A 15 56.53 -2.72 26.42
CA ASN A 15 55.98 -2.04 25.26
C ASN A 15 54.88 -1.06 25.69
N SER A 16 55.04 0.22 25.37
CA SER A 16 54.12 1.31 25.71
C SER A 16 52.65 1.02 25.32
N SER A 17 52.44 0.33 24.19
CA SER A 17 51.10 -0.08 23.72
C SER A 17 50.38 -1.05 24.68
N THR A 18 51.10 -1.98 25.31
CA THR A 18 50.51 -2.90 26.31
C THR A 18 50.05 -2.16 27.56
N MET A 19 50.77 -1.12 27.98
CA MET A 19 50.37 -0.28 29.13
C MET A 19 49.08 0.47 28.83
N ILE A 20 48.95 1.07 27.64
CA ILE A 20 47.75 1.79 27.21
C ILE A 20 46.55 0.85 27.17
N PHE A 21 46.71 -0.35 26.60
CA PHE A 21 45.62 -1.33 26.54
C PHE A 21 45.17 -1.76 27.93
N THR A 22 46.11 -2.01 28.85
CA THR A 22 45.75 -2.35 30.24
C THR A 22 45.05 -1.20 30.96
N MET A 23 45.43 0.06 30.71
CA MET A 23 44.75 1.21 31.30
C MET A 23 43.32 1.38 30.76
N LEU A 24 43.10 1.19 29.46
CA LEU A 24 41.76 1.24 28.87
C LEU A 24 40.86 0.14 29.42
N LEU A 25 41.39 -1.09 29.56
CA LEU A 25 40.63 -2.20 30.12
C LEU A 25 40.22 -1.92 31.57
N MET A 26 41.14 -1.44 32.40
CA MET A 26 40.86 -1.08 33.79
C MET A 26 39.84 0.06 33.89
N PHE A 27 39.91 1.04 32.99
CA PHE A 27 38.96 2.16 32.94
C PHE A 27 37.55 1.69 32.56
N THR A 28 37.41 0.79 31.58
CA THR A 28 36.10 0.21 31.22
C THR A 28 35.49 -0.58 32.38
N PHE A 29 36.31 -1.35 33.10
CA PHE A 29 35.85 -2.13 34.25
C PHE A 29 35.40 -1.23 35.41
N ALA A 30 36.11 -0.13 35.65
CA ALA A 30 35.73 0.87 36.65
C ALA A 30 34.39 1.54 36.31
N ILE A 31 34.14 1.89 35.05
CA ILE A 31 32.85 2.44 34.61
C ILE A 31 31.71 1.44 34.84
N LEU A 32 31.91 0.17 34.49
CA LEU A 32 30.89 -0.87 34.70
C LEU A 32 30.56 -1.07 36.19
N ILE A 33 31.57 -1.02 37.07
CA ILE A 33 31.36 -1.09 38.52
C ILE A 33 30.57 0.13 39.01
N LEU A 34 30.91 1.34 38.55
CA LEU A 34 30.19 2.56 38.94
C LEU A 34 28.74 2.59 38.44
N LEU A 35 28.46 2.01 37.27
CA LEU A 35 27.10 1.80 36.75
C LEU A 35 26.34 0.76 37.59
N ALA A 36 26.97 -0.36 37.95
CA ALA A 36 26.35 -1.41 38.76
C ALA A 36 26.05 -0.96 40.21
N LEU A 37 26.88 -0.08 40.75
CA LEU A 37 26.68 0.52 42.07
C LEU A 37 25.73 1.74 42.04
N GLY A 38 25.22 2.13 40.86
CA GLY A 38 24.29 3.26 40.70
C GLY A 38 24.92 4.64 40.97
N ILE A 39 26.25 4.72 41.07
CA ILE A 39 26.99 5.97 41.31
C ILE A 39 27.08 6.79 40.00
N LEU A 40 27.18 6.10 38.87
CA LEU A 40 27.10 6.67 37.53
C LEU A 40 25.74 6.32 36.94
N SER A 41 24.98 7.32 36.49
CA SER A 41 23.72 7.12 35.77
C SER A 41 23.95 7.45 34.30
N ILE A 42 23.57 6.54 33.40
CA ILE A 42 23.44 6.89 31.97
C ILE A 42 22.24 7.83 31.88
N PRO A 43 22.29 8.93 31.10
CA PRO A 43 21.14 9.79 30.91
C PRO A 43 19.98 8.96 30.33
N SER A 44 19.02 8.57 31.16
CA SER A 44 17.76 8.04 30.66
C SER A 44 16.98 9.23 30.15
N ASN A 45 16.96 9.41 28.83
CA ASN A 45 15.97 10.27 28.20
C ASN A 45 14.62 9.55 28.34
N SER A 46 14.01 9.64 29.53
CA SER A 46 12.61 9.32 29.78
C SER A 46 11.75 10.46 29.24
N GLY A 47 11.85 10.66 27.93
CA GLY A 47 10.88 11.40 27.13
C GLY A 47 10.28 10.40 26.15
N ASP A 48 9.04 10.00 26.47
CA ASP A 48 8.04 9.37 25.59
C ASP A 48 8.61 8.72 24.30
N SER A 49 8.86 7.41 24.34
CA SER A 49 9.25 6.62 23.16
C SER A 49 8.06 6.49 22.20
N ARG A 50 7.68 7.60 21.57
CA ARG A 50 6.98 7.57 20.29
C ARG A 50 8.04 7.24 19.24
N ARG A 51 7.89 6.06 18.64
CA ARG A 51 8.71 5.56 17.53
C ARG A 51 9.01 6.69 16.53
N ALA A 52 10.30 6.99 16.36
CA ALA A 52 10.84 7.98 15.44
C ALA A 52 10.76 7.55 13.95
N HIS A 53 9.62 6.98 13.53
CA HIS A 53 9.35 6.63 12.13
C HIS A 53 8.12 7.31 11.54
N ASP A 54 7.44 8.17 12.29
CA ASP A 54 6.21 8.80 11.81
C ASP A 54 6.37 10.31 11.66
N LEU A 55 7.23 10.70 10.71
CA LEU A 55 7.38 12.09 10.30
C LEU A 55 6.09 12.63 9.65
N SER A 56 5.26 11.75 9.07
CA SER A 56 3.93 12.05 8.52
C SER A 56 2.96 12.55 9.60
N THR A 57 2.86 11.85 10.73
CA THR A 57 1.93 12.21 11.80
C THR A 57 2.34 13.50 12.53
N ILE A 58 3.64 13.77 12.65
CA ILE A 58 4.14 14.98 13.32
C ILE A 58 3.87 16.25 12.48
N LEU A 59 4.01 16.17 11.16
CA LEU A 59 3.70 17.28 10.25
C LEU A 59 2.22 17.68 10.28
N HIS A 60 1.31 16.70 10.40
CA HIS A 60 -0.13 16.97 10.40
C HIS A 60 -0.64 17.68 11.66
N ASN A 61 -0.09 17.37 12.84
CA ASN A 61 -0.54 18.02 14.08
C ASN A 61 -0.14 19.51 14.18
N GLN A 62 0.90 19.94 13.46
CA GLN A 62 1.35 21.33 13.49
C GLN A 62 0.51 22.25 12.57
N VAL A 63 -0.10 21.69 11.51
CA VAL A 63 -0.85 22.44 10.49
C VAL A 63 -2.33 22.68 10.87
N ASN A 64 -2.89 21.87 11.78
CA ASN A 64 -4.30 22.00 12.20
C ASN A 64 -4.58 23.15 13.20
N SER A 65 -3.60 24.02 13.50
CA SER A 65 -3.76 25.09 14.50
C SER A 65 -4.04 26.49 13.93
N SER A 66 -4.19 26.64 12.60
CA SER A 66 -4.46 27.95 12.00
C SER A 66 -5.50 27.91 10.87
N ALA A 67 -6.65 28.55 11.16
CA ALA A 67 -7.71 29.01 10.26
C ALA A 67 -8.57 27.93 9.56
N GLU A 68 -9.81 27.79 10.06
CA GLU A 68 -10.94 27.14 9.40
C GLU A 68 -11.35 27.93 8.14
N GLU A 69 -10.66 27.66 7.04
CA GLU A 69 -11.23 27.78 5.71
C GLU A 69 -11.44 26.34 5.23
N GLU A 70 -12.58 26.04 4.58
CA GLU A 70 -12.99 24.70 4.14
C GLU A 70 -12.08 24.18 3.02
N ARG A 71 -10.80 23.96 3.34
CA ARG A 71 -9.77 23.53 2.42
C ARG A 71 -9.98 22.03 2.18
N LYS A 72 -10.10 21.64 0.91
CA LYS A 72 -10.14 20.22 0.54
C LYS A 72 -8.95 19.52 1.19
N PRO A 73 -9.17 18.42 1.91
CA PRO A 73 -8.09 17.78 2.65
C PRO A 73 -7.08 17.22 1.66
N GLU A 74 -5.80 17.54 1.88
CA GLU A 74 -4.70 17.15 0.99
C GLU A 74 -4.54 15.62 0.96
N PRO A 75 -4.23 15.02 -0.21
CA PRO A 75 -3.92 13.60 -0.30
C PRO A 75 -2.65 13.23 0.45
N TRP A 76 -2.64 12.09 1.15
CA TRP A 76 -1.46 11.56 1.82
C TRP A 76 -1.47 10.02 1.81
N ALA A 77 -0.32 9.40 2.09
CA ALA A 77 -0.12 7.96 1.98
C ALA A 77 0.22 7.30 3.32
N GLU A 78 -0.45 6.20 3.64
CA GLU A 78 -0.17 5.33 4.77
C GLU A 78 0.40 3.99 4.27
N VAL A 79 1.50 3.54 4.87
CA VAL A 79 2.06 2.20 4.58
C VAL A 79 1.33 1.17 5.43
N ILE A 80 0.65 0.23 4.78
CA ILE A 80 -0.16 -0.79 5.44
C ILE A 80 0.61 -2.10 5.59
N SER A 81 1.35 -2.51 4.56
CA SER A 81 2.25 -3.66 4.60
C SER A 81 3.32 -3.62 3.52
N TRP A 82 4.37 -4.39 3.76
CA TRP A 82 5.41 -4.71 2.78
C TRP A 82 5.25 -6.10 2.15
N GLU A 83 4.44 -6.98 2.75
CA GLU A 83 4.14 -8.33 2.25
C GLU A 83 2.65 -8.66 2.55
N PRO A 84 1.73 -8.40 1.61
CA PRO A 84 1.98 -7.81 0.29
C PRO A 84 2.33 -6.33 0.44
N ARG A 85 2.98 -5.76 -0.58
CA ARG A 85 3.15 -4.30 -0.65
C ARG A 85 1.77 -3.66 -0.79
N ALA A 86 1.34 -2.95 0.24
CA ALA A 86 0.01 -2.35 0.33
C ALA A 86 0.09 -0.97 0.98
N PHE A 87 -0.57 0.02 0.36
CA PHE A 87 -0.60 1.42 0.76
C PHE A 87 -2.02 1.93 0.68
N VAL A 88 -2.44 2.75 1.64
CA VAL A 88 -3.69 3.51 1.56
C VAL A 88 -3.34 4.94 1.20
N TYR A 89 -3.96 5.46 0.15
CA TYR A 89 -3.94 6.87 -0.20
C TYR A 89 -5.24 7.50 0.29
N HIS A 90 -5.12 8.33 1.31
CA HIS A 90 -6.26 9.04 1.88
C HIS A 90 -6.62 10.24 1.03
N ASN A 91 -7.92 10.56 0.98
CA ASN A 91 -8.45 11.67 0.18
C ASN A 91 -8.07 11.56 -1.31
N PHE A 92 -7.97 10.33 -1.82
CA PHE A 92 -7.56 10.06 -3.19
C PHE A 92 -8.62 10.49 -4.21
N LEU A 93 -9.90 10.25 -3.90
CA LEU A 93 -11.06 10.77 -4.63
C LEU A 93 -11.77 11.84 -3.81
N SER A 94 -12.32 12.84 -4.49
CA SER A 94 -13.27 13.75 -3.85
C SER A 94 -14.63 13.07 -3.65
N LYS A 95 -15.45 13.61 -2.73
CA LYS A 95 -16.81 13.12 -2.52
C LYS A 95 -17.64 13.18 -3.81
N GLU A 96 -17.49 14.25 -4.59
CA GLU A 96 -18.18 14.44 -5.86
C GLU A 96 -17.75 13.41 -6.92
N GLU A 97 -16.46 13.06 -6.97
CA GLU A 97 -15.96 12.01 -7.85
C GLU A 97 -16.53 10.64 -7.48
N CYS A 98 -16.60 10.32 -6.19
CA CYS A 98 -17.22 9.08 -5.71
C CYS A 98 -18.71 9.00 -6.07
N GLU A 99 -19.48 10.06 -5.80
CA GLU A 99 -20.90 10.12 -6.14
C GLU A 99 -21.14 10.06 -7.66
N TYR A 100 -20.26 10.71 -8.43
CA TYR A 100 -20.29 10.66 -9.89
C TYR A 100 -20.10 9.23 -10.42
N LEU A 101 -19.07 8.52 -9.95
CA LEU A 101 -18.82 7.12 -10.33
C LEU A 101 -20.02 6.22 -9.98
N ILE A 102 -20.60 6.39 -8.80
CA ILE A 102 -21.80 5.64 -8.37
C ILE A 102 -22.98 5.96 -9.29
N SER A 103 -23.19 7.24 -9.64
CA SER A 103 -24.31 7.66 -10.50
C SER A 103 -24.24 7.06 -11.90
N LEU A 104 -23.03 6.97 -12.48
CA LEU A 104 -22.81 6.33 -13.78
C LEU A 104 -23.05 4.81 -13.72
N ALA A 105 -22.74 4.18 -12.58
CA ALA A 105 -22.81 2.74 -12.43
C ALA A 105 -24.23 2.22 -12.14
N LYS A 106 -24.99 2.92 -11.28
CA LYS A 106 -26.33 2.53 -10.80
C LYS A 106 -27.28 1.95 -11.87
N PRO A 107 -27.48 2.57 -13.06
CA PRO A 107 -28.41 2.05 -14.07
C PRO A 107 -27.91 0.77 -14.77
N HIS A 108 -26.65 0.39 -14.59
CA HIS A 108 -26.00 -0.71 -15.31
C HIS A 108 -25.49 -1.84 -14.41
N MET A 109 -25.90 -1.84 -13.13
CA MET A 109 -25.47 -2.84 -12.16
C MET A 109 -26.12 -4.19 -12.44
N VAL A 110 -25.29 -5.22 -12.65
CA VAL A 110 -25.75 -6.60 -12.82
C VAL A 110 -25.08 -7.49 -11.77
N LYS A 111 -25.68 -8.64 -11.46
CA LYS A 111 -25.07 -9.60 -10.52
C LYS A 111 -23.65 -9.96 -10.99
N SER A 112 -22.68 -9.87 -10.08
CA SER A 112 -21.28 -10.12 -10.40
C SER A 112 -21.07 -11.59 -10.72
N THR A 113 -20.18 -11.84 -11.66
CA THR A 113 -19.75 -13.18 -12.06
C THR A 113 -18.23 -13.29 -11.90
N VAL A 114 -17.73 -14.52 -11.83
CA VAL A 114 -16.28 -14.80 -11.80
C VAL A 114 -15.86 -15.46 -13.11
N VAL A 115 -14.63 -15.18 -13.55
CA VAL A 115 -14.06 -15.83 -14.74
C VAL A 115 -13.48 -17.19 -14.31
N ASP A 116 -13.98 -18.25 -14.94
CA ASP A 116 -13.49 -19.61 -14.76
C ASP A 116 -12.09 -19.75 -15.37
N SER A 117 -11.12 -20.27 -14.62
CA SER A 117 -9.72 -20.35 -15.03
C SER A 117 -9.46 -21.32 -16.18
N ASP A 118 -10.28 -22.36 -16.30
CA ASP A 118 -10.07 -23.43 -17.27
C ASP A 118 -10.72 -23.08 -18.62
N THR A 119 -11.88 -22.41 -18.57
CA THR A 119 -12.69 -22.10 -19.74
C THR A 119 -12.66 -20.64 -20.16
N GLY A 120 -12.19 -19.74 -19.30
CA GLY A 120 -12.21 -18.29 -19.50
C GLY A 120 -13.62 -17.68 -19.52
N LYS A 121 -14.65 -18.44 -19.16
CA LYS A 121 -16.06 -18.02 -19.21
C LYS A 121 -16.54 -17.49 -17.86
N SER A 122 -17.46 -16.53 -17.93
CA SER A 122 -18.16 -15.99 -16.76
C SER A 122 -19.11 -17.04 -16.15
N ARG A 123 -19.07 -17.22 -14.82
CA ARG A 123 -19.98 -18.09 -14.05
C ARG A 123 -20.63 -17.34 -12.89
N ASP A 124 -21.89 -17.69 -12.59
CA ASP A 124 -22.59 -17.22 -11.38
C ASP A 124 -21.86 -17.73 -10.13
N SER A 125 -21.61 -16.83 -9.19
CA SER A 125 -20.65 -17.06 -8.12
C SER A 125 -21.31 -17.02 -6.75
N ARG A 126 -21.17 -18.11 -5.99
CA ARG A 126 -21.39 -18.10 -4.53
C ARG A 126 -20.22 -17.46 -3.78
N VAL A 127 -19.13 -17.18 -4.49
CA VAL A 127 -17.84 -16.70 -3.97
C VAL A 127 -17.77 -15.17 -4.03
N ARG A 128 -18.42 -14.56 -5.03
CA ARG A 128 -18.59 -13.10 -5.16
C ARG A 128 -20.07 -12.80 -5.35
N THR A 129 -20.67 -12.17 -4.35
CA THR A 129 -22.13 -11.97 -4.32
C THR A 129 -22.54 -10.52 -4.57
N SER A 130 -21.61 -9.65 -4.97
CA SER A 130 -21.89 -8.24 -5.32
C SER A 130 -22.68 -8.09 -6.61
N SER A 131 -23.14 -6.87 -6.86
CA SER A 131 -23.43 -6.40 -8.22
C SER A 131 -22.27 -5.56 -8.76
N GLY A 132 -22.13 -5.47 -10.08
CA GLY A 132 -21.03 -4.73 -10.69
C GLY A 132 -21.28 -4.30 -12.14
N THR A 133 -20.47 -3.36 -12.60
CA THR A 133 -20.43 -2.89 -13.98
C THR A 133 -19.04 -2.34 -14.32
N PHE A 134 -18.76 -2.11 -15.60
CA PHE A 134 -17.51 -1.50 -16.05
C PHE A 134 -17.78 -0.14 -16.69
N LEU A 135 -16.96 0.85 -16.33
CA LEU A 135 -16.90 2.12 -17.04
C LEU A 135 -15.76 2.06 -18.06
N ALA A 136 -16.05 2.55 -19.27
CA ALA A 136 -15.06 2.63 -20.34
C ALA A 136 -13.90 3.57 -19.94
N ARG A 137 -12.68 3.20 -20.36
CA ARG A 137 -11.50 4.04 -20.19
C ARG A 137 -11.66 5.34 -20.94
N GLY A 138 -11.17 6.44 -20.38
CA GLY A 138 -11.20 7.74 -21.02
C GLY A 138 -12.60 8.28 -21.36
N ARG A 139 -13.67 7.73 -20.76
CA ARG A 139 -15.07 8.02 -21.09
C ARG A 139 -15.39 9.51 -21.15
N ASP A 140 -14.92 10.25 -20.16
CA ASP A 140 -15.18 11.67 -19.98
C ASP A 140 -14.02 12.31 -19.20
N LYS A 141 -14.12 13.62 -18.95
CA LYS A 141 -13.05 14.35 -18.24
C LYS A 141 -12.81 13.85 -16.81
N VAL A 142 -13.86 13.54 -16.07
CA VAL A 142 -13.72 13.10 -14.67
C VAL A 142 -13.03 11.75 -14.61
N ILE A 143 -13.45 10.79 -15.46
CA ILE A 143 -12.82 9.48 -15.55
C ILE A 143 -11.34 9.60 -15.95
N ARG A 144 -11.02 10.45 -16.93
CA ARG A 144 -9.61 10.66 -17.35
C ARG A 144 -8.75 11.27 -16.26
N ASP A 145 -9.30 12.22 -15.49
CA ASP A 145 -8.57 12.86 -14.40
C ASP A 145 -8.29 11.85 -13.26
N ILE A 146 -9.27 10.98 -12.96
CA ILE A 146 -9.10 9.87 -12.01
C ILE A 146 -8.07 8.86 -12.54
N GLU A 147 -8.17 8.44 -13.79
CA GLU A 147 -7.21 7.51 -14.39
C GLU A 147 -5.79 8.10 -14.36
N LYS A 148 -5.61 9.38 -14.74
CA LYS A 148 -4.32 10.06 -14.64
C LYS A 148 -3.77 10.04 -13.22
N ARG A 149 -4.61 10.32 -12.22
CA ARG A 149 -4.23 10.24 -10.81
C ARG A 149 -3.79 8.83 -10.42
N ILE A 150 -4.46 7.79 -10.92
CA ILE A 150 -4.03 6.40 -10.71
C ILE A 150 -2.64 6.16 -11.32
N ALA A 151 -2.34 6.66 -12.51
CA ALA A 151 -0.99 6.55 -13.09
C ALA A 151 0.07 7.28 -12.24
N ASP A 152 -0.24 8.49 -11.78
CA ASP A 152 0.69 9.28 -10.96
C ASP A 152 1.06 8.54 -9.65
N PHE A 153 0.11 7.82 -9.04
CA PHE A 153 0.31 7.10 -7.78
C PHE A 153 0.87 5.68 -7.94
N THR A 154 0.55 5.01 -9.05
CA THR A 154 1.08 3.66 -9.34
C THR A 154 2.44 3.70 -10.02
N PHE A 155 2.80 4.83 -10.62
CA PHE A 155 3.91 4.98 -11.58
C PHE A 155 3.79 4.04 -12.80
N ILE A 156 2.56 3.62 -13.13
CA ILE A 156 2.26 2.78 -14.29
C ILE A 156 1.42 3.60 -15.28
N PRO A 157 1.83 3.73 -16.56
CA PRO A 157 1.11 4.57 -17.51
C PRO A 157 -0.35 4.14 -17.75
N VAL A 158 -1.26 5.11 -17.65
CA VAL A 158 -2.60 5.10 -18.27
C VAL A 158 -2.57 6.17 -19.35
N GLY A 159 -2.89 5.80 -20.59
CA GLY A 159 -2.40 6.53 -21.75
C GLY A 159 -3.20 7.78 -22.07
N TRP A 160 -2.54 8.93 -22.21
CA TRP A 160 -2.86 10.00 -23.18
C TRP A 160 -1.71 11.01 -23.33
N LYS A 161 -1.38 11.39 -24.57
CA LYS A 161 -0.37 12.42 -24.85
C LYS A 161 -0.94 13.80 -24.54
N LEU A 162 -0.18 14.59 -23.76
CA LEU A 162 -0.31 16.04 -23.77
C LEU A 162 0.08 16.52 -25.17
N VAL A 163 -0.91 16.90 -25.98
CA VAL A 163 -0.65 17.70 -27.18
C VAL A 163 -0.34 19.11 -26.69
N ILE A 164 0.93 19.50 -26.71
CA ILE A 164 1.30 20.90 -26.52
C ILE A 164 1.03 21.58 -27.86
N ASP A 165 -0.10 22.27 -27.96
CA ASP A 165 -0.35 23.15 -29.09
C ASP A 165 0.46 24.45 -28.89
N ASN A 166 1.60 24.55 -29.58
CA ASN A 166 2.39 25.78 -29.76
C ASN A 166 2.61 26.64 -28.49
N GLY A 167 2.85 26.02 -27.33
CA GLY A 167 3.13 26.72 -26.07
C GLY A 167 1.90 27.14 -25.26
N ASN A 168 0.69 26.76 -25.68
CA ASN A 168 -0.54 26.98 -24.91
C ASN A 168 -0.88 25.75 -24.06
N TRP A 169 -0.58 25.82 -22.76
CA TRP A 169 -0.82 24.74 -21.79
C TRP A 169 -2.30 24.47 -21.50
N ASN A 170 -3.21 25.30 -22.02
CA ASN A 170 -4.65 25.26 -21.71
C ASN A 170 -5.50 24.59 -22.80
N ASN A 171 -4.93 24.24 -23.97
CA ASN A 171 -5.65 23.55 -25.03
C ASN A 171 -5.25 22.08 -25.05
N PHE A 172 -6.03 21.25 -24.37
CA PHE A 172 -5.88 19.81 -24.45
C PHE A 172 -6.61 19.28 -25.68
N ASP A 173 -5.86 18.97 -26.75
CA ASP A 173 -6.43 18.34 -27.93
C ASP A 173 -6.78 16.87 -27.64
N TYR A 174 -8.08 16.60 -27.55
CA TYR A 174 -8.67 15.28 -27.36
C TYR A 174 -8.74 14.44 -28.65
N SER A 175 -8.35 15.00 -29.80
CA SER A 175 -8.62 14.43 -31.12
C SER A 175 -7.42 13.79 -31.82
N SER A 176 -6.19 13.95 -31.32
CA SER A 176 -5.02 13.37 -32.01
C SER A 176 -4.68 11.95 -31.54
N GLU A 177 -4.52 11.07 -32.52
CA GLU A 177 -4.29 9.62 -32.47
C GLU A 177 -3.00 9.16 -31.74
N SER A 178 -2.40 10.00 -30.90
CA SER A 178 -1.17 9.67 -30.18
C SER A 178 -1.47 9.09 -28.80
N LYS A 179 -1.84 7.80 -28.78
CA LYS A 179 -2.11 7.01 -27.57
C LYS A 179 -0.79 6.57 -26.91
N TYR A 180 -0.50 7.02 -25.69
CA TYR A 180 0.50 6.32 -24.85
C TYR A 180 -0.02 4.91 -24.50
N ALA A 181 0.88 3.99 -24.16
CA ALA A 181 0.50 2.68 -23.66
C ALA A 181 -0.47 2.82 -22.48
N GLU A 182 -1.67 2.29 -22.64
CA GLU A 182 -2.67 2.22 -21.57
C GLU A 182 -2.54 0.86 -20.88
N HIS A 183 -1.97 0.83 -19.69
CA HIS A 183 -1.80 -0.42 -18.93
C HIS A 183 -3.02 -0.73 -18.06
N GLY A 184 -3.90 0.24 -17.84
CA GLY A 184 -5.11 0.05 -17.04
C GLY A 184 -6.21 -0.67 -17.82
N GLU A 185 -6.89 -1.58 -17.13
CA GLU A 185 -8.22 -2.04 -17.54
C GLU A 185 -9.28 -0.94 -17.33
N GLY A 186 -10.54 -1.16 -17.74
CA GLY A 186 -11.62 -0.24 -17.38
C GLY A 186 -11.87 -0.17 -15.87
N LEU A 187 -12.51 0.89 -15.40
CA LEU A 187 -12.90 0.99 -13.99
C LEU A 187 -14.05 0.02 -13.71
N GLN A 188 -13.83 -0.95 -12.82
CA GLN A 188 -14.88 -1.85 -12.36
C GLN A 188 -15.58 -1.26 -11.14
N ILE A 189 -16.85 -0.89 -11.26
CA ILE A 189 -17.66 -0.42 -10.12
C ILE A 189 -18.42 -1.59 -9.51
N LEU A 190 -18.44 -1.66 -8.19
CA LEU A 190 -19.04 -2.73 -7.41
C LEU A 190 -19.90 -2.18 -6.30
N HIS A 191 -20.99 -2.90 -6.02
CA HIS A 191 -21.88 -2.63 -4.91
C HIS A 191 -22.15 -3.91 -4.13
N TYR A 192 -21.96 -3.83 -2.81
CA TYR A 192 -22.26 -4.90 -1.85
C TYR A 192 -23.32 -4.41 -0.87
N GLU A 193 -24.43 -5.14 -0.84
CA GLU A 193 -25.48 -5.03 0.17
C GLU A 193 -25.10 -5.80 1.44
N VAL A 194 -25.90 -5.64 2.49
CA VAL A 194 -25.75 -6.39 3.74
C VAL A 194 -25.71 -7.90 3.46
N GLY A 195 -24.70 -8.58 4.05
CA GLY A 195 -24.43 -10.00 3.88
C GLY A 195 -23.61 -10.35 2.64
N GLN A 196 -23.49 -9.46 1.65
CA GLN A 196 -22.71 -9.72 0.44
C GLN A 196 -21.21 -9.58 0.70
N LYS A 197 -20.42 -10.42 0.03
CA LYS A 197 -18.97 -10.55 0.21
C LYS A 197 -18.24 -10.93 -1.07
N TYR A 198 -16.91 -10.97 -0.98
CA TYR A 198 -16.05 -11.62 -1.94
C TYR A 198 -15.00 -12.46 -1.20
N GLU A 199 -15.02 -13.78 -1.38
CA GLU A 199 -14.00 -14.65 -0.79
C GLU A 199 -12.58 -14.27 -1.23
N PRO A 200 -11.57 -14.65 -0.43
CA PRO A 200 -10.17 -14.43 -0.77
C PRO A 200 -9.77 -15.00 -2.13
N HIS A 201 -9.14 -14.18 -2.95
CA HIS A 201 -8.70 -14.50 -4.30
C HIS A 201 -7.44 -13.70 -4.66
N PHE A 202 -6.88 -14.02 -5.82
CA PHE A 202 -5.79 -13.26 -6.43
C PHE A 202 -6.32 -12.44 -7.60
N ASP A 203 -5.78 -11.25 -7.79
CA ASP A 203 -6.06 -10.44 -8.97
C ASP A 203 -5.22 -10.84 -10.17
N TYR A 204 -4.06 -11.46 -9.94
CA TYR A 204 -3.23 -12.02 -10.99
C TYR A 204 -3.87 -13.26 -11.63
N PHE A 205 -3.50 -13.56 -12.87
CA PHE A 205 -4.03 -14.73 -13.58
C PHE A 205 -3.14 -15.95 -13.41
N MET A 206 -3.76 -17.10 -13.21
CA MET A 206 -3.08 -18.41 -13.21
C MET A 206 -3.08 -19.07 -14.59
N ASP A 207 -3.81 -18.51 -15.55
CA ASP A 207 -3.96 -19.04 -16.90
C ASP A 207 -3.21 -18.20 -17.97
N ALA A 208 -2.85 -18.86 -19.07
CA ALA A 208 -2.16 -18.23 -20.19
C ALA A 208 -3.10 -17.46 -21.13
N TYR A 209 -4.41 -17.57 -20.99
CA TYR A 209 -5.37 -16.92 -21.87
C TYR A 209 -5.50 -15.43 -21.51
N ASN A 210 -5.74 -15.14 -20.23
CA ASN A 210 -5.94 -13.78 -19.72
C ASN A 210 -4.67 -12.93 -19.75
N THR A 211 -3.49 -13.55 -19.79
CA THR A 211 -2.20 -12.84 -19.91
C THR A 211 -1.86 -12.40 -21.33
N LYS A 212 -2.57 -12.87 -22.37
CA LYS A 212 -2.28 -12.48 -23.77
C LYS A 212 -2.49 -10.99 -24.03
N ASN A 213 -3.46 -10.36 -23.38
CA ASN A 213 -3.75 -8.93 -23.52
C ASN A 213 -3.20 -8.17 -22.30
N GLY A 214 -2.08 -7.47 -22.46
CA GLY A 214 -1.45 -6.69 -21.37
C GLY A 214 -0.58 -7.50 -20.40
N GLY A 215 -0.45 -8.82 -20.53
CA GLY A 215 0.34 -9.61 -19.57
C GLY A 215 -0.36 -9.79 -18.22
N GLN A 216 0.40 -10.02 -17.15
CA GLN A 216 -0.13 -10.12 -15.78
C GLN A 216 -0.69 -8.80 -15.26
N ARG A 217 -1.60 -8.88 -14.29
CA ARG A 217 -1.99 -7.74 -13.43
C ARG A 217 -0.91 -7.58 -12.36
N ILE A 218 -0.20 -6.46 -12.41
CA ILE A 218 0.94 -6.18 -11.51
C ILE A 218 0.49 -5.49 -10.22
N ALA A 219 -0.52 -4.63 -10.33
CA ALA A 219 -1.04 -3.85 -9.21
C ALA A 219 -2.56 -3.63 -9.35
N THR A 220 -3.20 -3.41 -8.21
CA THR A 220 -4.61 -3.11 -8.09
C THR A 220 -4.78 -1.83 -7.29
N VAL A 221 -5.59 -0.91 -7.80
CA VAL A 221 -6.08 0.25 -7.07
C VAL A 221 -7.56 0.04 -6.76
N LEU A 222 -7.89 -0.17 -5.50
CA LEU A 222 -9.24 -0.32 -4.98
C LEU A 222 -9.66 0.98 -4.30
N MET A 223 -10.50 1.77 -4.95
CA MET A 223 -11.05 3.01 -4.43
C MET A 223 -12.36 2.75 -3.71
N TYR A 224 -12.51 3.27 -2.49
CA TYR A 224 -13.74 3.18 -1.72
C TYR A 224 -14.63 4.38 -2.04
N LEU A 225 -15.83 4.11 -2.55
CA LEU A 225 -16.77 5.15 -3.01
C LEU A 225 -17.85 5.46 -1.96
N SER A 226 -17.87 4.73 -0.84
CA SER A 226 -18.75 4.96 0.29
C SER A 226 -18.07 4.59 1.59
N ASP A 227 -18.48 5.23 2.68
CA ASP A 227 -18.21 4.74 4.03
C ASP A 227 -19.06 3.49 4.30
N VAL A 228 -18.53 2.56 5.08
CA VAL A 228 -19.25 1.36 5.51
C VAL A 228 -19.31 1.37 7.03
N GLU A 229 -20.53 1.27 7.58
CA GLU A 229 -20.75 1.39 9.03
C GLU A 229 -20.16 0.19 9.79
N GLU A 230 -20.36 -1.03 9.28
CA GLU A 230 -19.82 -2.25 9.89
C GLU A 230 -19.53 -3.33 8.84
N GLY A 231 -18.38 -3.99 8.94
CA GLY A 231 -17.92 -4.99 7.99
C GLY A 231 -17.38 -4.39 6.70
N GLY A 232 -17.43 -5.16 5.61
CA GLY A 232 -17.03 -4.69 4.28
C GLY A 232 -15.53 -4.48 4.10
N GLU A 233 -14.68 -4.88 5.04
CA GLU A 233 -13.24 -4.67 5.00
C GLU A 233 -12.58 -5.38 3.81
N THR A 234 -11.49 -4.82 3.31
CA THR A 234 -10.60 -5.54 2.39
C THR A 234 -9.55 -6.26 3.23
N VAL A 235 -9.62 -7.59 3.29
CA VAL A 235 -8.77 -8.44 4.16
C VAL A 235 -7.71 -9.16 3.34
N PHE A 236 -6.48 -9.19 3.85
CA PHE A 236 -5.33 -9.93 3.33
C PHE A 236 -4.96 -11.05 4.32
N PRO A 237 -5.59 -12.24 4.22
CA PRO A 237 -5.37 -13.34 5.17
C PRO A 237 -3.95 -13.93 5.13
N SER A 238 -3.19 -13.70 4.05
CA SER A 238 -1.82 -14.21 3.89
C SER A 238 -0.74 -13.14 4.09
N ALA A 239 -1.12 -11.92 4.48
CA ALA A 239 -0.18 -10.86 4.80
C ALA A 239 0.75 -11.27 5.95
N LYS A 240 2.02 -10.87 5.88
CA LYS A 240 3.01 -11.08 6.93
C LYS A 240 3.08 -9.86 7.85
N GLY A 241 3.46 -10.11 9.09
CA GLY A 241 3.61 -9.07 10.12
C GLY A 241 2.50 -9.09 11.17
N ASN A 242 2.54 -8.11 12.07
CA ASN A 242 1.55 -7.96 13.12
C ASN A 242 0.35 -7.17 12.61
N TYR A 243 -0.63 -7.86 12.06
CA TYR A 243 -1.86 -7.24 11.54
C TYR A 243 -2.79 -6.67 12.62
N SER A 244 -2.58 -7.02 13.90
CA SER A 244 -3.25 -6.34 15.02
C SER A 244 -2.72 -4.94 15.29
N ALA A 245 -1.70 -4.48 14.57
CA ALA A 245 -1.12 -3.15 14.75
C ALA A 245 -1.86 -2.04 13.99
N VAL A 246 -2.84 -2.36 13.14
CA VAL A 246 -3.63 -1.32 12.47
C VAL A 246 -4.46 -0.52 13.49
N PRO A 247 -4.54 0.82 13.38
CA PRO A 247 -5.23 1.66 14.38
C PRO A 247 -6.69 1.28 14.63
N TRP A 248 -7.37 0.74 13.61
CA TRP A 248 -8.78 0.37 13.63
C TRP A 248 -9.05 -1.10 13.99
N TRP A 249 -8.06 -1.84 14.51
CA TRP A 249 -8.17 -3.28 14.78
C TRP A 249 -9.41 -3.66 15.60
N ASN A 250 -9.73 -2.88 16.64
CA ASN A 250 -10.87 -3.16 17.53
C ASN A 250 -12.23 -2.95 16.87
N GLU A 251 -12.27 -2.22 15.75
CA GLU A 251 -13.49 -1.94 14.99
C GLU A 251 -13.70 -2.92 13.83
N LEU A 252 -12.76 -3.86 13.62
CA LEU A 252 -12.87 -4.86 12.57
C LEU A 252 -13.90 -5.92 12.91
N SER A 253 -14.60 -6.39 11.89
CA SER A 253 -15.41 -7.59 11.92
C SER A 253 -14.56 -8.84 12.20
N GLU A 254 -15.23 -9.93 12.58
CA GLU A 254 -14.57 -11.23 12.75
C GLU A 254 -13.91 -11.75 11.46
N CYS A 255 -14.38 -11.29 10.29
CA CYS A 255 -13.69 -11.53 9.02
C CYS A 255 -12.42 -10.69 8.90
N GLY A 256 -12.51 -9.39 9.20
CA GLY A 256 -11.38 -8.46 9.12
C GLY A 256 -10.22 -8.85 10.05
N LYS A 257 -10.50 -9.45 11.20
CA LYS A 257 -9.47 -9.93 12.14
C LYS A 257 -8.70 -11.17 11.68
N LYS A 258 -9.08 -11.80 10.55
CA LYS A 258 -8.38 -12.99 10.01
C LYS A 258 -7.08 -12.67 9.27
N GLY A 259 -6.76 -11.40 9.11
CA GLY A 259 -5.53 -10.94 8.46
C GLY A 259 -5.38 -9.44 8.58
N LEU A 260 -4.45 -8.89 7.79
CA LEU A 260 -4.33 -7.44 7.65
C LEU A 260 -5.56 -6.91 6.91
N SER A 261 -6.23 -5.90 7.46
CA SER A 261 -7.48 -5.41 6.90
C SER A 261 -7.52 -3.90 6.80
N VAL A 262 -8.14 -3.40 5.73
CA VAL A 262 -8.40 -1.99 5.50
C VAL A 262 -9.91 -1.76 5.53
N LYS A 263 -10.34 -0.80 6.36
CA LYS A 263 -11.75 -0.40 6.44
C LYS A 263 -12.11 0.49 5.23
N PRO A 264 -13.29 0.32 4.62
CA PRO A 264 -13.75 1.20 3.56
C PRO A 264 -14.06 2.58 4.12
N LYS A 265 -13.39 3.61 3.59
CA LYS A 265 -13.66 5.01 3.89
C LYS A 265 -13.78 5.77 2.57
N MET A 266 -14.88 6.49 2.39
CA MET A 266 -15.18 7.18 1.13
C MET A 266 -14.02 8.12 0.76
N GLY A 267 -13.56 8.01 -0.49
CA GLY A 267 -12.47 8.83 -1.00
C GLY A 267 -11.09 8.18 -0.86
N ASP A 268 -10.92 7.20 0.02
CA ASP A 268 -9.63 6.51 0.17
C ASP A 268 -9.42 5.48 -0.95
N ALA A 269 -8.15 5.27 -1.32
CA ALA A 269 -7.75 4.26 -2.30
C ALA A 269 -6.68 3.33 -1.74
N LEU A 270 -6.92 2.03 -1.78
CA LEU A 270 -5.96 1.00 -1.44
C LEU A 270 -5.20 0.55 -2.70
N LEU A 271 -3.90 0.83 -2.75
CA LEU A 271 -2.98 0.27 -3.74
C LEU A 271 -2.29 -0.96 -3.16
N PHE A 272 -2.40 -2.09 -3.83
CA PHE A 272 -1.60 -3.27 -3.48
C PHE A 272 -1.04 -3.97 -4.73
N TRP A 273 0.07 -4.67 -4.54
CA TRP A 273 0.81 -5.32 -5.62
C TRP A 273 0.56 -6.82 -5.64
N SER A 274 0.20 -7.32 -6.82
CA SER A 274 0.01 -8.76 -7.09
C SER A 274 1.33 -9.48 -7.39
N MET A 275 2.40 -8.71 -7.63
CA MET A 275 3.73 -9.21 -7.99
C MET A 275 4.82 -8.54 -7.16
N LYS A 276 5.89 -9.29 -6.90
CA LYS A 276 7.12 -8.81 -6.28
C LYS A 276 7.96 -8.01 -7.28
N PRO A 277 8.94 -7.20 -6.81
CA PRO A 277 9.82 -6.44 -7.70
C PRO A 277 10.64 -7.28 -8.69
N ASP A 278 10.86 -8.57 -8.39
CA ASP A 278 11.52 -9.53 -9.30
C ASP A 278 10.57 -10.13 -10.36
N ALA A 279 9.36 -9.59 -10.48
CA ALA A 279 8.27 -10.04 -11.35
C ALA A 279 7.72 -11.45 -11.02
N SER A 280 8.05 -12.05 -9.88
CA SER A 280 7.34 -13.22 -9.38
C SER A 280 5.97 -12.84 -8.80
N LEU A 281 5.00 -13.77 -8.86
CA LEU A 281 3.71 -13.59 -8.22
C LEU A 281 3.88 -13.50 -6.70
N ASP A 282 3.09 -12.66 -6.04
CA ASP A 282 3.12 -12.51 -4.59
C ASP A 282 1.96 -13.25 -3.93
N PRO A 283 2.16 -14.45 -3.33
CA PRO A 283 1.08 -15.19 -2.68
C PRO A 283 0.51 -14.48 -1.45
N SER A 284 1.24 -13.51 -0.87
CA SER A 284 0.72 -12.72 0.25
C SER A 284 -0.36 -11.71 -0.19
N SER A 285 -0.49 -11.45 -1.50
CA SER A 285 -1.53 -10.59 -2.10
C SER A 285 -2.92 -11.22 -2.16
N LEU A 286 -3.09 -12.43 -1.62
CA LEU A 286 -4.39 -13.06 -1.44
C LEU A 286 -5.28 -12.11 -0.64
N HIS A 287 -6.40 -11.70 -1.21
CA HIS A 287 -7.27 -10.69 -0.59
C HIS A 287 -8.74 -10.96 -0.87
N GLY A 288 -9.61 -10.50 0.02
CA GLY A 288 -11.06 -10.65 -0.11
C GLY A 288 -11.81 -9.43 0.41
N GLY A 289 -13.11 -9.37 0.10
CA GLY A 289 -14.04 -8.42 0.67
C GLY A 289 -14.87 -9.09 1.75
N CYS A 290 -14.67 -8.70 3.01
CA CYS A 290 -15.50 -9.14 4.12
C CYS A 290 -16.98 -8.78 3.90
N ALA A 291 -17.88 -9.55 4.51
CA ALA A 291 -19.30 -9.29 4.38
C ALA A 291 -19.65 -7.91 4.95
N VAL A 292 -20.51 -7.16 4.25
CA VAL A 292 -21.11 -5.95 4.82
C VAL A 292 -22.07 -6.37 5.92
N ILE A 293 -21.88 -5.87 7.14
CA ILE A 293 -22.76 -6.15 8.28
C ILE A 293 -23.80 -5.04 8.41
N LYS A 294 -23.37 -3.78 8.22
CA LYS A 294 -24.25 -2.60 8.26
C LYS A 294 -23.81 -1.54 7.25
N GLY A 295 -24.79 -0.90 6.60
CA GLY A 295 -24.56 0.08 5.54
C GLY A 295 -24.53 -0.54 4.14
N ASN A 296 -23.85 0.13 3.21
CA ASN A 296 -23.68 -0.31 1.82
C ASN A 296 -22.27 0.00 1.35
N LYS A 297 -21.60 -0.96 0.69
CA LYS A 297 -20.24 -0.76 0.18
C LYS A 297 -20.26 -0.52 -1.31
N TRP A 298 -19.81 0.65 -1.73
CA TRP A 298 -19.46 0.95 -3.11
C TRP A 298 -17.94 1.02 -3.26
N SER A 299 -17.41 0.42 -4.32
CA SER A 299 -15.98 0.47 -4.62
C SER A 299 -15.72 0.51 -6.12
N SER A 300 -14.60 1.09 -6.52
CA SER A 300 -14.09 1.07 -7.89
C SER A 300 -12.72 0.40 -7.93
N THR A 301 -12.58 -0.66 -8.72
CA THR A 301 -11.31 -1.36 -8.93
C THR A 301 -10.70 -0.96 -10.27
N LYS A 302 -9.42 -0.58 -10.26
CA LYS A 302 -8.58 -0.44 -11.47
C LYS A 302 -7.45 -1.47 -11.39
N TRP A 303 -7.43 -2.38 -12.36
CA TRP A 303 -6.33 -3.32 -12.51
C TRP A 303 -5.29 -2.76 -13.48
N MET A 304 -4.02 -2.82 -13.07
CA MET A 304 -2.87 -2.36 -13.85
C MET A 304 -2.11 -3.55 -14.42
N ARG A 305 -1.87 -3.53 -15.72
CA ARG A 305 -1.17 -4.58 -16.47
C ARG A 305 0.33 -4.29 -16.60
N VAL A 306 1.14 -5.34 -16.73
CA VAL A 306 2.59 -5.20 -16.99
C VAL A 306 2.88 -4.57 -18.36
N ASN A 307 2.05 -4.86 -19.36
CA ASN A 307 2.17 -4.34 -20.73
C ASN A 307 0.92 -3.55 -21.12
N GLU A 308 0.97 -2.89 -22.27
CA GLU A 308 -0.19 -2.21 -22.85
C GLU A 308 -1.40 -3.15 -22.95
N TYR A 309 -2.52 -2.71 -22.38
CA TYR A 309 -3.80 -3.36 -22.44
C TYR A 309 -4.65 -2.74 -23.57
N LYS A 310 -4.99 -3.53 -24.58
CA LYS A 310 -5.67 -3.02 -25.77
C LYS A 310 -7.18 -2.76 -25.56
N GLY A 311 -7.72 -3.11 -24.40
CA GLY A 311 -9.17 -3.12 -24.15
C GLY A 311 -9.82 -4.38 -24.71
N THR A 312 -11.07 -4.63 -24.32
CA THR A 312 -11.92 -5.64 -24.96
C THR A 312 -12.58 -5.01 -26.19
N VAL A 313 -12.38 -5.61 -27.36
CA VAL A 313 -13.16 -5.31 -28.58
C VAL A 313 -14.60 -5.79 -28.38
#